data_AF-A0A075IA28-F1
#
_entry.id   AF-A0A075IA28-F1
#
_cell.length_a   1.000
_cell.length_b   1.000
_cell.length_c   1.000
_cell.angle_alpha   90.00
_cell.angle_beta   90.00
_cell.angle_gamma   90.00
#
_symmetry.space_group_name_H-M   'P 1'
#
loop_
_entity.id
_entity.type
_entity.pdbx_description
1 polymer ?
#
loop_
_entity_poly.entity_id
_entity_poly.type
_entity_poly.pdbx_seq_one_letter_code
_entity_poly.pdbx_strand_id
1 'polypeptide(L)'
;MQKKNQLSKVVQKKSKPHNIIKPTKKKIQVLKNEIAQYLDSNGYLSYSAKKKKYIILGTNSPKDGIAECPQCKIGQLMIIRSPITKKRFIGCSNYNNGCKASSPLLQKARLRATKTKCDLCKWPIVVFRYNRKQKWAKQCSNFRCKSRKTKV
;
A
#
# COMPACT_ATOMS: atom_id res chain seq x y z
N MET A 1 56.49 25.49 52.97
CA MET A 1 56.84 25.34 51.53
C MET A 1 55.87 24.37 50.87
N GLN A 2 54.70 24.85 50.43
CA GLN A 2 53.70 24.00 49.77
C GLN A 2 53.94 24.00 48.25
N LYS A 3 54.48 22.90 47.71
CA LYS A 3 54.57 22.70 46.25
C LYS A 3 53.16 22.45 45.71
N LYS A 4 52.57 23.44 45.05
CA LYS A 4 51.36 23.26 44.24
C LYS A 4 51.70 22.39 43.04
N ASN A 5 51.38 21.11 43.10
CA ASN A 5 51.37 20.25 41.92
C ASN A 5 50.22 20.71 41.00
N GLN A 6 50.56 21.44 39.94
CA GLN A 6 49.65 21.64 38.83
C GLN A 6 49.48 20.31 38.10
N LEU A 7 48.39 19.59 38.42
CA LEU A 7 47.90 18.52 37.57
C LEU A 7 47.55 19.12 36.21
N SER A 8 48.42 18.91 35.23
CA SER A 8 48.14 19.22 33.83
C SER A 8 46.95 18.37 33.42
N LYS A 9 45.77 19.01 33.31
CA LYS A 9 44.60 18.37 32.71
C LYS A 9 44.98 18.06 31.26
N VAL A 10 45.32 16.80 30.99
CA VAL A 10 45.47 16.30 29.63
C VAL A 10 44.10 16.43 28.98
N VAL A 11 43.88 17.53 28.26
CA VAL A 11 42.71 17.70 27.42
C VAL A 11 42.85 16.67 26.31
N GLN A 12 42.17 15.55 26.46
CA GLN A 12 42.04 14.58 25.38
C GLN A 12 41.45 15.33 24.17
N LYS A 13 42.28 15.66 23.18
CA LYS A 13 41.79 16.15 21.89
C LYS A 13 40.92 15.04 21.31
N LYS A 14 39.59 15.17 21.43
CA LYS A 14 38.65 14.26 20.76
C LYS A 14 39.08 14.16 19.31
N SER A 15 39.43 12.95 18.87
CA SER A 15 39.80 12.71 17.47
C SER A 15 38.64 13.21 16.61
N LYS A 16 38.97 14.02 15.59
CA LYS A 16 37.95 14.41 14.60
C LYS A 16 37.42 13.10 14.02
N PRO A 17 36.11 12.82 14.07
CA PRO A 17 35.59 11.59 13.49
C PRO A 17 35.93 11.61 12.00
N HIS A 18 36.83 10.71 11.59
CA HIS A 18 37.16 10.56 10.19
C HIS A 18 35.89 10.08 9.48
N ASN A 19 35.42 10.89 8.53
CA ASN A 19 34.29 10.64 7.63
C ASN A 19 32.90 10.51 8.29
N ILE A 20 32.32 11.65 8.72
CA ILE A 20 30.89 11.72 9.04
C ILE A 20 30.08 11.73 7.73
N ILE A 21 29.43 10.62 7.41
CA ILE A 21 28.43 10.58 6.33
C ILE A 21 27.13 11.17 6.88
N LYS A 22 26.81 12.42 6.52
CA LYS A 22 25.53 13.04 6.86
C LYS A 22 24.45 12.54 5.91
N PRO A 23 23.41 11.82 6.38
CA PRO A 23 22.34 11.37 5.50
C PRO A 23 21.54 12.57 4.98
N THR A 24 21.06 12.47 3.74
CA THR A 24 20.18 13.48 3.16
C THR A 24 18.83 13.50 3.89
N LYS A 25 18.19 14.67 3.98
CA LYS A 25 16.85 14.81 4.59
C LYS A 25 15.84 13.78 4.06
N LYS A 26 15.92 13.45 2.76
CA LYS A 26 15.09 12.45 2.10
C LYS A 26 15.30 11.03 2.65
N LYS A 27 16.55 10.61 2.88
CA LYS A 27 16.85 9.29 3.47
C LYS A 27 16.29 9.17 4.89
N ILE A 28 16.45 10.23 5.68
CA ILE A 28 15.90 10.30 7.05
C ILE A 28 14.37 10.16 7.01
N GLN A 29 13.69 10.83 6.07
CA GLN A 29 12.24 10.77 5.97
C GLN A 29 11.73 9.41 5.50
N VAL A 30 12.41 8.75 4.57
CA VAL A 30 12.10 7.37 4.16
C VAL A 30 12.21 6.43 5.36
N LEU A 31 13.31 6.52 6.12
CA LEU A 31 13.53 5.70 7.30
C LEU A 31 12.44 5.92 8.36
N LYS A 32 12.07 7.19 8.63
CA LYS A 32 10.97 7.50 9.55
C LYS A 32 9.65 6.85 9.14
N ASN A 33 9.32 6.89 7.85
CA ASN A 33 8.11 6.27 7.33
C ASN A 33 8.14 4.73 7.44
N GLU A 34 9.30 4.11 7.23
CA GLU A 34 9.48 2.66 7.40
C GLU A 34 9.34 2.24 8.87
N ILE A 35 9.91 3.01 9.81
CA ILE A 35 9.78 2.76 11.25
C ILE A 35 8.32 2.92 11.68
N ALA A 36 7.64 3.99 11.25
CA ALA A 36 6.22 4.19 11.56
C ALA A 36 5.37 3.02 11.05
N GLN A 37 5.64 2.55 9.83
CA GLN A 37 4.95 1.41 9.24
C GLN A 37 5.22 0.08 9.98
N TYR A 38 6.40 -0.10 10.56
CA TYR A 38 6.74 -1.30 11.35
C TYR A 38 6.02 -1.30 12.70
N LEU A 39 5.86 -0.12 13.32
CA LEU A 39 5.22 0.05 14.62
C LEU A 39 3.68 0.18 14.53
N ASP A 40 3.10 0.16 13.33
CA ASP A 40 1.65 0.19 13.12
C ASP A 40 1.00 -1.06 13.75
N SER A 41 0.10 -0.87 14.72
CA SER A 41 -0.67 -1.96 15.35
C SER A 41 -1.55 -2.72 14.35
N ASN A 42 -2.02 -2.04 13.31
CA ASN A 42 -2.79 -2.61 12.20
C ASN A 42 -1.90 -3.08 11.03
N GLY A 43 -0.60 -3.26 11.28
CA GLY A 43 0.37 -3.75 10.31
C GLY A 43 0.03 -5.18 9.85
N TYR A 44 0.02 -5.42 8.54
CA TYR A 44 -0.13 -6.74 7.94
C TYR A 44 0.89 -6.97 6.83
N LEU A 45 1.29 -8.23 6.66
CA LEU A 45 2.23 -8.64 5.63
C LEU A 45 1.51 -8.84 4.30
N SER A 46 1.90 -8.09 3.27
CA SER A 46 1.37 -8.18 1.91
C SER A 46 2.46 -8.57 0.92
N TYR A 47 2.19 -9.52 0.03
CA TYR A 47 3.13 -9.86 -1.02
C TYR A 47 3.07 -8.83 -2.17
N SER A 48 4.22 -8.28 -2.57
CA SER A 48 4.30 -7.40 -3.74
C SER A 48 4.89 -8.15 -4.93
N ALA A 49 4.05 -8.50 -5.91
CA ALA A 49 4.50 -9.18 -7.13
C ALA A 49 5.53 -8.35 -7.93
N LYS A 50 5.41 -7.01 -7.92
CA LYS A 50 6.35 -6.11 -8.60
C LYS A 50 7.74 -6.15 -7.97
N LYS A 51 7.81 -6.20 -6.64
CA LYS A 51 9.08 -6.22 -5.88
C LYS A 51 9.58 -7.63 -5.56
N LYS A 52 8.79 -8.67 -5.87
CA LYS A 52 9.01 -10.08 -5.51
C LYS A 52 9.33 -10.30 -4.02
N LYS A 53 8.76 -9.46 -3.14
CA LYS A 53 8.99 -9.54 -1.69
C LYS A 53 7.74 -9.20 -0.90
N TYR A 54 7.71 -9.66 0.34
CA TYR A 54 6.73 -9.20 1.31
C TYR A 54 7.05 -7.76 1.74
N ILE A 55 5.98 -6.99 1.88
CA ILE A 55 6.01 -5.63 2.41
C ILE A 55 5.04 -5.57 3.57
N ILE A 56 5.43 -4.87 4.62
CA ILE A 56 4.49 -4.51 5.68
C ILE A 56 3.60 -3.41 5.08
N LEU A 57 2.29 -3.56 5.21
CA LEU A 57 1.28 -2.54 4.95
C LEU A 57 0.53 -2.31 6.27
N GLY A 58 -0.19 -1.21 6.42
CA GLY A 58 -0.85 -0.89 7.69
C GLY A 58 -1.88 0.20 7.51
N THR A 59 -1.77 1.26 8.31
CA THR A 59 -2.56 2.49 8.12
C THR A 59 -2.22 3.20 6.81
N ASN A 60 -1.00 2.99 6.32
CA ASN A 60 -0.57 3.46 5.02
C ASN A 60 -1.30 2.73 3.90
N SER A 61 -2.07 3.49 3.12
CA SER A 61 -2.70 3.02 1.89
C SER A 61 -1.63 2.59 0.88
N PRO A 62 -1.66 1.36 0.34
CA PRO A 62 -0.86 1.04 -0.84
C PRO A 62 -1.12 2.06 -1.95
N LYS A 63 -0.07 2.44 -2.70
CA LYS A 63 -0.18 3.43 -3.78
C LYS A 63 -1.25 3.08 -4.82
N ASP A 64 -1.46 1.79 -5.04
CA ASP A 64 -2.43 1.25 -6.00
C ASP A 64 -3.80 0.91 -5.35
N GLY A 65 -4.02 1.32 -4.09
CA GLY A 65 -5.27 1.15 -3.35
C GLY A 65 -6.37 2.07 -3.86
N ILE A 66 -7.56 1.51 -4.10
CA ILE A 66 -8.70 2.25 -4.68
C ILE A 66 -9.71 2.62 -3.59
N ALA A 67 -10.06 1.65 -2.75
CA ALA A 67 -11.05 1.79 -1.68
C ALA A 67 -10.70 0.84 -0.53
N GLU A 68 -11.17 1.14 0.68
CA GLU A 68 -11.03 0.22 1.82
C GLU A 68 -11.84 -1.05 1.59
N CYS A 69 -11.36 -2.17 2.14
CA CYS A 69 -12.05 -3.43 2.06
C CYS A 69 -13.23 -3.47 3.03
N PRO A 70 -14.47 -3.71 2.56
CA PRO A 70 -15.63 -3.79 3.46
C PRO A 70 -15.62 -5.03 4.36
N GLN A 71 -14.85 -6.06 4.03
CA GLN A 71 -14.81 -7.32 4.77
C GLN A 71 -13.83 -7.29 5.94
N CYS A 72 -12.60 -6.78 5.74
CA CYS A 72 -11.61 -6.71 6.81
C CYS A 72 -11.41 -5.31 7.41
N LYS A 73 -11.88 -4.24 6.74
CA LYS A 73 -11.72 -2.81 7.12
C LYS A 73 -10.29 -2.29 7.27
N ILE A 74 -9.31 -3.17 7.40
CA ILE A 74 -7.87 -2.87 7.56
C ILE A 74 -7.20 -2.78 6.18
N GLY A 75 -7.52 -3.72 5.30
CA GLY A 75 -6.92 -3.80 3.97
C GLY A 75 -7.60 -2.88 2.96
N GLN A 76 -6.92 -2.67 1.83
CA GLN A 76 -7.46 -1.90 0.69
C GLN A 76 -7.70 -2.79 -0.52
N LEU A 77 -8.79 -2.53 -1.23
CA LEU A 77 -9.12 -3.12 -2.51
C LEU A 77 -8.26 -2.49 -3.62
N MET A 78 -7.59 -3.34 -4.38
CA MET A 78 -6.74 -2.97 -5.51
C MET A 78 -6.98 -3.87 -6.71
N ILE A 79 -6.71 -3.37 -7.91
CA ILE A 79 -6.74 -4.18 -9.13
C ILE A 79 -5.44 -4.97 -9.22
N ILE A 80 -5.56 -6.29 -9.19
CA ILE A 80 -4.46 -7.23 -9.27
C ILE A 80 -4.56 -7.97 -10.60
N ARG A 81 -3.42 -8.19 -11.25
CA ARG A 81 -3.30 -9.10 -12.38
C ARG A 81 -2.54 -10.34 -11.92
N SER A 82 -3.17 -11.50 -12.04
CA SER A 82 -2.54 -12.77 -11.67
C SER A 82 -1.28 -12.98 -12.53
N PRO A 83 -0.12 -13.29 -11.94
CA PRO A 83 1.08 -13.58 -12.71
C PRO A 83 0.96 -14.87 -13.52
N ILE A 84 0.20 -15.86 -13.00
CA ILE A 84 -0.02 -17.19 -13.59
C ILE A 84 -1.07 -17.09 -14.70
N THR A 85 -2.32 -16.74 -14.36
CA THR A 85 -3.43 -16.79 -15.34
C THR A 85 -3.51 -15.55 -16.22
N LYS A 86 -2.72 -14.50 -15.93
CA LYS A 86 -2.80 -13.16 -16.56
C LYS A 86 -4.16 -12.48 -16.46
N LYS A 87 -5.14 -13.08 -15.77
CA LYS A 87 -6.47 -12.51 -15.53
C LYS A 87 -6.39 -11.41 -14.49
N ARG A 88 -7.21 -10.39 -14.66
CA ARG A 88 -7.34 -9.27 -13.72
C ARG A 88 -8.55 -9.45 -12.80
N PHE A 89 -8.39 -9.11 -11.55
CA PHE A 89 -9.43 -9.17 -10.54
C PHE A 89 -9.20 -8.03 -9.55
N ILE A 90 -10.22 -7.68 -8.78
CA ILE A 90 -10.03 -6.79 -7.65
C ILE A 90 -9.88 -7.65 -6.40
N GLY A 91 -8.88 -7.35 -5.58
CA GLY A 91 -8.54 -8.13 -4.39
C GLY A 91 -8.10 -7.22 -3.26
N CYS A 92 -8.29 -7.69 -2.03
CA CYS A 92 -7.78 -7.04 -0.85
C CYS A 92 -6.25 -7.20 -0.75
N SER A 93 -5.55 -6.15 -0.33
CA SER A 93 -4.13 -6.21 0.01
C SER A 93 -3.84 -7.18 1.15
N ASN A 94 -4.79 -7.38 2.07
CA ASN A 94 -4.68 -8.30 3.20
C ASN A 94 -5.19 -9.73 2.87
N TYR A 95 -5.11 -10.15 1.61
CA TYR A 95 -5.59 -11.46 1.18
C TYR A 95 -4.79 -12.61 1.84
N ASN A 96 -3.47 -12.45 1.97
CA ASN A 96 -2.58 -13.48 2.51
C ASN A 96 -2.84 -13.82 3.99
N ASN A 97 -3.38 -12.88 4.78
CA ASN A 97 -3.67 -13.12 6.20
C ASN A 97 -5.13 -13.55 6.43
N GLY A 98 -5.84 -14.01 5.38
CA GLY A 98 -7.16 -14.63 5.51
C GLY A 98 -8.33 -13.81 4.96
N CYS A 99 -8.13 -12.61 4.43
CA CYS A 99 -9.21 -11.85 3.82
C CYS A 99 -9.63 -12.48 2.47
N LYS A 100 -10.89 -12.91 2.35
CA LYS A 100 -11.42 -13.55 1.14
C LYS A 100 -12.09 -12.57 0.16
N ALA A 101 -11.95 -11.26 0.37
CA ALA A 101 -12.55 -10.25 -0.49
C ALA A 101 -11.82 -10.18 -1.84
N SER A 102 -12.36 -10.91 -2.81
CA SER A 102 -11.94 -10.83 -4.21
C SER A 102 -13.15 -10.89 -5.15
N SER A 103 -13.04 -10.23 -6.30
CA SER A 103 -14.07 -10.27 -7.34
C SER A 103 -13.41 -10.25 -8.72
N PRO A 104 -13.79 -11.18 -9.63
CA PRO A 104 -13.31 -11.15 -11.00
C PRO A 104 -13.77 -9.86 -11.69
N LEU A 105 -12.87 -9.27 -12.46
CA LEU A 105 -13.19 -8.13 -13.31
C LEU A 105 -13.42 -8.60 -14.75
N LEU A 106 -14.09 -7.77 -15.55
CA LEU A 106 -14.17 -7.96 -17.00
C LEU A 106 -12.75 -8.16 -17.52
N GLN A 107 -12.45 -9.13 -18.38
CA GLN A 107 -11.05 -9.40 -18.79
C GLN A 107 -10.65 -8.62 -20.06
N LYS A 108 -11.55 -8.60 -21.06
CA LYS A 108 -11.28 -8.04 -22.40
C LYS A 108 -11.48 -6.52 -22.51
N ALA A 109 -12.26 -5.91 -21.61
CA ALA A 109 -12.57 -4.48 -21.67
C ALA A 109 -11.34 -3.58 -21.37
N ARG A 110 -11.36 -2.30 -21.73
CA ARG A 110 -10.50 -1.31 -21.08
C ARG A 110 -11.16 -0.86 -19.78
N LEU A 111 -10.41 -0.90 -18.67
CA LEU A 111 -10.92 -0.54 -17.33
C LEU A 111 -10.20 0.70 -16.79
N ARG A 112 -10.96 1.52 -16.07
CA ARG A 112 -10.47 2.57 -15.18
C ARG A 112 -11.19 2.41 -13.84
N ALA A 113 -10.42 2.29 -12.76
CA ALA A 113 -10.99 2.28 -11.42
C ALA A 113 -11.31 3.71 -10.99
N THR A 114 -12.48 3.90 -10.38
CA THR A 114 -12.84 5.15 -9.70
C THR A 114 -12.77 4.95 -8.19
N LYS A 115 -12.44 6.01 -7.45
CA LYS A 115 -12.45 6.01 -5.97
C LYS A 115 -13.87 6.05 -5.39
N THR A 116 -14.89 6.18 -6.24
CA THR A 116 -16.29 6.17 -5.82
C THR A 116 -16.69 4.77 -5.38
N LYS A 117 -17.17 4.68 -4.14
CA LYS A 117 -17.70 3.45 -3.54
C LYS A 117 -19.15 3.25 -4.01
N CYS A 118 -19.57 2.00 -4.15
CA CYS A 118 -20.97 1.65 -4.40
C CYS A 118 -21.76 1.74 -3.10
N ASP A 119 -22.96 2.32 -3.15
CA ASP A 119 -23.77 2.58 -1.95
C ASP A 119 -24.20 1.29 -1.23
N LEU A 120 -24.43 0.20 -1.97
CA LEU A 120 -24.90 -1.06 -1.42
C LEU A 120 -23.78 -1.91 -0.80
N CYS A 121 -22.70 -2.14 -1.55
CA CYS A 121 -21.67 -3.09 -1.13
C CYS A 121 -20.37 -2.42 -0.67
N LYS A 122 -20.21 -1.09 -0.84
CA LYS A 122 -19.00 -0.32 -0.54
C LYS A 122 -17.76 -0.70 -1.36
N TRP A 123 -17.91 -1.56 -2.37
CA TRP A 123 -16.84 -1.83 -3.34
C TRP A 123 -16.73 -0.68 -4.34
N PRO A 124 -15.54 -0.44 -4.92
CA PRO A 124 -15.36 0.63 -5.87
C PRO A 124 -16.11 0.38 -7.17
N ILE A 125 -16.52 1.47 -7.81
CA ILE A 125 -17.08 1.44 -9.16
C ILE A 125 -15.93 1.36 -10.16
N VAL A 126 -16.12 0.59 -11.22
CA VAL A 126 -15.21 0.53 -12.36
C VAL A 126 -15.91 1.10 -13.59
N VAL A 127 -15.14 1.85 -14.36
CA VAL A 127 -15.58 2.42 -15.62
C VAL A 127 -14.92 1.62 -16.74
N PHE A 128 -15.71 1.16 -17.70
CA PHE A 128 -15.22 0.30 -18.77
C PHE A 128 -15.78 0.63 -20.14
N ARG A 129 -15.05 0.20 -21.17
CA ARG A 129 -15.52 0.14 -22.56
C ARG A 129 -14.86 -1.04 -23.27
N TYR A 130 -15.56 -1.69 -24.19
CA TYR A 130 -14.97 -2.76 -25.00
C TYR A 130 -14.29 -2.20 -26.24
N ASN A 131 -14.96 -1.30 -26.95
CA ASN A 131 -14.43 -0.67 -28.15
C ASN A 131 -14.18 0.84 -27.93
N ARG A 132 -13.30 1.45 -28.73
CA ARG A 132 -12.98 2.89 -28.64
C ARG A 132 -14.20 3.76 -28.96
N LYS A 133 -15.08 3.30 -29.87
CA LYS A 133 -16.31 3.99 -30.31
C LYS A 133 -17.44 3.94 -29.27
N GLN A 134 -17.40 3.01 -28.32
CA GLN A 134 -18.43 2.89 -27.28
C GLN A 134 -18.22 3.92 -26.17
N LYS A 135 -19.32 4.45 -25.64
CA LYS A 135 -19.30 5.27 -24.43
C LYS A 135 -18.81 4.45 -23.24
N TRP A 136 -18.19 5.13 -22.29
CA TRP A 136 -17.74 4.52 -21.04
C TRP A 136 -18.95 4.17 -20.17
N ALA A 137 -19.09 2.89 -19.82
CA ALA A 137 -20.12 2.41 -18.89
C ALA A 137 -19.56 2.32 -17.47
N LYS A 138 -20.40 2.57 -16.46
CA LYS A 138 -20.06 2.43 -15.04
C LYS A 138 -20.70 1.16 -14.49
N GLN A 139 -19.95 0.38 -13.72
CA GLN A 139 -20.46 -0.83 -13.06
C GLN A 139 -19.73 -1.04 -11.73
N CYS A 140 -20.44 -1.50 -10.70
CA CYS A 140 -19.82 -1.89 -9.43
C CYS A 140 -18.76 -2.99 -9.67
N SER A 141 -17.63 -3.03 -8.97
CA SER A 141 -16.61 -4.08 -9.16
C SER A 141 -16.99 -5.44 -8.59
N ASN A 142 -17.91 -5.50 -7.62
CA ASN A 142 -18.34 -6.74 -6.99
C ASN A 142 -19.35 -7.48 -7.86
N PHE A 143 -19.02 -8.71 -8.29
CA PHE A 143 -19.90 -9.54 -9.11
C PHE A 143 -21.17 -9.98 -8.39
N ARG A 144 -21.16 -10.07 -7.06
CA ARG A 144 -22.31 -10.46 -6.23
C ARG A 144 -23.23 -9.29 -5.88
N CYS A 145 -22.88 -8.06 -6.26
CA CYS A 145 -23.66 -6.89 -5.89
C CYS A 145 -25.04 -6.88 -6.58
N LYS A 146 -26.10 -6.58 -5.81
CA LYS A 146 -27.46 -6.42 -6.34
C LYS A 146 -27.55 -5.32 -7.41
N SER A 147 -26.71 -4.27 -7.31
CA SER A 147 -26.68 -3.17 -8.29
C SER A 147 -26.24 -3.59 -9.70
N ARG A 148 -25.67 -4.79 -9.87
CA ARG A 148 -25.31 -5.34 -11.19
C ARG A 148 -26.44 -6.12 -11.83
N LYS A 149 -27.41 -6.60 -11.05
CA LYS A 149 -28.55 -7.33 -11.60
C LYS A 149 -29.44 -6.29 -12.26
N THR A 150 -29.38 -6.20 -13.59
CA THR A 150 -30.48 -5.63 -14.37
C THR A 150 -31.74 -6.34 -13.90
N LYS A 151 -32.77 -5.58 -13.50
CA LYS A 151 -34.10 -6.14 -13.35
C LYS A 151 -34.44 -6.76 -14.71
N VAL A 152 -34.52 -8.09 -14.75
CA VAL A 152 -35.06 -8.83 -15.89
C VAL A 152 -36.55 -8.54 -15.93
#